data_AF-A0A0J6XV03-F1
#
_entry.id   AF-A0A0J6XV03-F1
#
_cell.length_a   1.000
_cell.length_b   1.000
_cell.length_c   1.000
_cell.angle_alpha   90.00
_cell.angle_beta   90.00
_cell.angle_gamma   90.00
#
_symmetry.space_group_name_H-M   'P 1'
#
loop_
_entity.id
_entity.type
_entity.pdbx_description
1 polymer ?
#
loop_
_entity_poly.entity_id
_entity_poly.type
_entity_poly.pdbx_seq_one_letter_code
_entity_poly.pdbx_strand_id
1 'polypeptide(L)'
;MHRGLVHALAWTLATGAAVTLSWWGVHTVMSGTAYDPPLAVPLTTQPLSSSTHRAAAPPPGPATDAPSPSAASPSASPSPSASAAKPPPKAAPPSPSPDGQQGGGGDTGRVKAYPVTGGRVVFDLGASSAELVSATPDAGWQMQVWKQPYWIRVTFTKAGREMSVFCTWNGHPPMVETYEG
;
A
#
# COMPACT_ATOMS: atom_id res chain seq x y z
N MET A 1 -5.55 55.34 -16.20
CA MET A 1 -4.84 54.04 -16.16
C MET A 1 -4.83 53.37 -14.78
N HIS A 2 -4.95 54.12 -13.66
CA HIS A 2 -4.93 53.53 -12.30
C HIS A 2 -6.06 52.53 -11.97
N ARG A 3 -7.24 52.69 -12.56
CA ARG A 3 -8.42 51.84 -12.27
C ARG A 3 -8.25 50.37 -12.69
N GLY A 4 -7.55 50.11 -13.80
CA GLY A 4 -7.26 48.73 -14.24
C GLY A 4 -6.24 48.03 -13.34
N LEU A 5 -5.25 48.79 -12.84
CA LEU A 5 -4.21 48.27 -11.95
C LEU A 5 -4.78 47.89 -10.59
N VAL A 6 -5.69 48.71 -10.03
CA VAL A 6 -6.39 48.40 -8.77
C VAL A 6 -7.29 47.16 -8.93
N HIS A 7 -7.97 47.00 -10.06
CA HIS A 7 -8.85 45.84 -10.27
C HIS A 7 -8.05 44.53 -10.42
N ALA A 8 -6.94 44.56 -11.15
CA ALA A 8 -6.04 43.41 -11.25
C ALA A 8 -5.47 43.02 -9.87
N LEU A 9 -5.08 44.00 -9.06
CA LEU A 9 -4.52 43.78 -7.72
C LEU A 9 -5.56 43.26 -6.73
N ALA A 10 -6.80 43.74 -6.82
CA ALA A 10 -7.93 43.21 -6.05
C ALA A 10 -8.26 41.77 -6.44
N TRP A 11 -8.23 41.46 -7.75
CA TRP A 11 -8.50 40.11 -8.26
C TRP A 11 -7.43 39.10 -7.84
N THR A 12 -6.15 39.49 -7.88
CA THR A 12 -5.06 38.61 -7.42
C THR A 12 -5.11 38.40 -5.91
N LEU A 13 -5.40 39.44 -5.12
CA LEU A 13 -5.59 39.30 -3.67
C LEU A 13 -6.76 38.37 -3.33
N ALA A 14 -7.90 38.52 -3.99
CA ALA A 14 -9.07 37.66 -3.78
C ALA A 14 -8.77 36.19 -4.08
N THR A 15 -8.06 35.92 -5.19
CA THR A 15 -7.69 34.56 -5.59
C THR A 15 -6.65 33.96 -4.64
N GLY A 16 -5.66 34.75 -4.23
CA GLY A 16 -4.68 34.35 -3.23
C GLY A 16 -5.34 33.97 -1.90
N ALA A 17 -6.28 34.78 -1.42
CA ALA A 17 -7.03 34.49 -0.20
C ALA A 17 -7.88 33.22 -0.32
N ALA A 18 -8.52 32.98 -1.47
CA ALA A 18 -9.31 31.76 -1.69
C ALA A 18 -8.42 30.49 -1.65
N VAL A 19 -7.25 30.54 -2.30
CA VAL A 19 -6.30 29.41 -2.32
C VAL A 19 -5.74 29.13 -0.92
N THR A 20 -5.38 30.16 -0.16
CA THR A 20 -4.85 29.98 1.20
C THR A 20 -5.90 29.43 2.15
N LEU A 21 -7.16 29.87 2.06
CA LEU A 21 -8.27 29.32 2.85
C LEU A 21 -8.55 27.87 2.48
N SER A 22 -8.54 27.51 1.19
CA SER A 22 -8.72 26.12 0.73
C SER A 22 -7.60 25.22 1.23
N TRP A 23 -6.34 25.68 1.18
CA TRP A 23 -5.20 24.95 1.70
C TRP A 23 -5.31 24.73 3.21
N TRP A 24 -5.62 25.77 3.98
CA TRP A 24 -5.76 25.69 5.44
C TRP A 24 -6.88 24.71 5.85
N GLY A 25 -8.04 24.76 5.19
CA GLY A 25 -9.16 23.87 5.49
C GLY A 25 -8.80 22.39 5.30
N VAL A 26 -8.19 22.03 4.17
CA VAL A 26 -7.76 20.65 3.90
C VAL A 26 -6.68 20.21 4.88
N HIS A 27 -5.70 21.08 5.17
CA HIS A 27 -4.60 20.74 6.05
C HIS A 27 -5.05 20.55 7.51
N THR A 28 -6.01 21.34 8.00
CA THR A 28 -6.61 21.17 9.34
C THR A 28 -7.31 19.82 9.48
N VAL A 29 -8.10 19.37 8.50
CA VAL A 29 -8.78 18.07 8.57
C VAL A 29 -7.75 16.93 8.63
N MET A 30 -6.70 17.02 7.80
CA MET A 30 -5.67 15.99 7.75
C MET A 30 -4.82 15.95 9.04
N SER A 31 -4.55 17.11 9.66
CA SER A 31 -3.81 17.19 10.93
C SER A 31 -4.66 16.82 12.16
N GLY A 32 -5.99 16.86 12.05
CA GLY A 32 -6.92 16.50 13.13
C GLY A 32 -7.05 14.99 13.40
N THR A 33 -6.51 14.14 12.52
CA THR A 33 -6.50 12.68 12.72
C THR A 33 -5.22 12.22 13.40
N ALA A 34 -4.90 12.81 14.55
CA ALA A 34 -3.92 12.23 15.47
C ALA A 34 -4.44 10.83 15.86
N TYR A 35 -3.91 9.84 15.17
CA TYR A 35 -4.14 8.42 15.39
C TYR A 35 -3.80 8.12 16.84
N ASP A 36 -4.80 7.79 17.67
CA ASP A 36 -4.57 7.26 19.00
C ASP A 36 -4.14 5.79 18.84
N PRO A 37 -2.85 5.46 19.05
CA PRO A 37 -2.40 4.08 18.92
C PRO A 37 -3.07 3.26 20.05
N PRO A 38 -3.72 2.13 19.75
CA PRO A 38 -4.38 1.35 20.78
C PRO A 38 -3.36 0.87 21.80
N LEU A 39 -3.51 1.34 23.05
CA LEU A 39 -2.78 0.86 24.21
C LEU A 39 -3.03 -0.65 24.34
N ALA A 40 -1.96 -1.43 24.15
CA ALA A 40 -2.00 -2.87 24.34
C ALA A 40 -2.31 -3.17 25.82
N VAL A 41 -3.48 -3.72 26.09
CA VAL A 41 -3.81 -4.31 27.40
C VAL A 41 -2.96 -5.56 27.56
N PRO A 42 -2.05 -5.63 28.55
CA PRO A 42 -1.31 -6.86 28.80
C PRO A 42 -2.28 -7.92 29.33
N LEU A 43 -2.58 -8.93 28.51
CA LEU A 43 -3.19 -10.16 28.96
C LEU A 43 -2.15 -10.91 29.80
N THR A 44 -2.17 -10.72 31.12
CA THR A 44 -1.50 -11.63 32.04
C THR A 44 -2.23 -12.97 31.98
N THR A 45 -1.89 -13.82 31.02
CA THR A 45 -2.24 -15.24 31.07
C THR A 45 -1.36 -15.88 32.14
N GLN A 46 -1.82 -15.85 33.39
CA GLN A 46 -1.40 -16.84 34.39
C GLN A 46 -1.71 -18.22 33.81
N PRO A 47 -0.72 -19.12 33.60
CA PRO A 47 -1.05 -20.51 33.38
C PRO A 47 -1.60 -21.06 34.71
N LEU A 48 -2.92 -21.23 34.79
CA LEU A 48 -3.54 -22.04 35.81
C LEU A 48 -3.14 -23.50 35.53
N SER A 49 -2.07 -23.93 36.18
CA SER A 49 -1.69 -25.33 36.33
C SER A 49 -2.88 -26.14 36.84
N SER A 50 -3.43 -27.00 36.00
CA SER A 50 -4.30 -28.11 36.40
C SER A 50 -3.67 -29.40 35.90
N SER A 51 -2.77 -29.96 36.70
CA SER A 51 -2.36 -31.35 36.58
C SER A 51 -2.47 -32.00 37.95
N THR A 52 -3.46 -32.88 38.06
CA THR A 52 -3.75 -33.72 39.21
C THR A 52 -2.68 -34.80 39.32
N HIS A 53 -1.60 -34.57 40.06
CA HIS A 53 -0.80 -35.68 40.60
C HIS A 53 -0.22 -35.34 41.98
N ARG A 54 -0.55 -36.24 42.91
CA ARG A 54 -0.16 -36.27 44.32
C ARG A 54 1.24 -36.88 44.46
N ALA A 55 2.16 -36.19 45.17
CA ALA A 55 2.97 -36.68 46.31
C ALA A 55 4.35 -35.99 46.47
N ALA A 56 4.58 -35.50 47.70
CA ALA A 56 5.84 -35.44 48.49
C ALA A 56 7.10 -34.68 48.00
N ALA A 57 7.56 -33.73 48.84
CA ALA A 57 8.93 -33.18 48.92
C ALA A 57 9.84 -34.10 49.79
N PRO A 58 11.21 -34.05 49.77
CA PRO A 58 12.09 -32.91 50.16
C PRO A 58 13.43 -32.74 49.34
N PRO A 59 14.35 -31.77 49.66
CA PRO A 59 15.48 -31.26 48.83
C PRO A 59 16.88 -31.80 49.31
N PRO A 60 18.09 -31.20 49.10
CA PRO A 60 18.64 -30.13 48.20
C PRO A 60 19.98 -30.53 47.46
N GLY A 61 20.57 -29.64 46.65
CA GLY A 61 21.97 -29.78 46.20
C GLY A 61 22.48 -28.68 45.24
N PRO A 62 23.54 -27.91 45.56
CA PRO A 62 24.09 -26.84 44.72
C PRO A 62 25.33 -27.28 43.94
N ALA A 63 25.54 -26.74 42.73
CA ALA A 63 26.86 -26.73 42.10
C ALA A 63 26.99 -25.52 41.16
N THR A 64 27.66 -24.51 41.69
CA THR A 64 28.49 -23.51 41.00
C THR A 64 29.38 -24.14 39.94
N ASP A 65 29.50 -23.50 38.77
CA ASP A 65 30.81 -23.14 38.21
C ASP A 65 30.65 -22.08 37.10
N ALA A 66 31.32 -20.96 37.31
CA ALA A 66 31.66 -19.96 36.30
C ALA A 66 33.18 -20.10 36.04
N PRO A 67 33.69 -19.73 34.84
CA PRO A 67 34.15 -18.35 34.70
C PRO A 67 33.98 -17.71 33.31
N SER A 68 33.91 -16.37 33.33
CA SER A 68 34.11 -15.39 32.23
C SER A 68 35.61 -15.33 31.83
N PRO A 69 36.14 -14.50 30.88
CA PRO A 69 35.51 -13.42 30.08
C PRO A 69 36.00 -13.28 28.61
N SER A 70 35.33 -12.45 27.81
CA SER A 70 36.00 -11.47 26.94
C SER A 70 35.03 -10.42 26.40
N ALA A 71 35.47 -9.17 26.49
CA ALA A 71 34.77 -7.96 26.13
C ALA A 71 34.78 -7.68 24.62
N ALA A 72 33.70 -7.08 24.11
CA ALA A 72 33.73 -5.96 23.15
C ALA A 72 32.30 -5.53 22.76
N SER A 73 31.93 -4.32 23.15
CA SER A 73 30.95 -3.46 22.44
C SER A 73 31.70 -2.78 21.26
N PRO A 74 31.09 -2.26 20.16
CA PRO A 74 29.85 -1.48 20.15
C PRO A 74 28.93 -1.57 18.90
N SER A 75 27.75 -0.92 19.02
CA SER A 75 26.85 -0.30 18.03
C SER A 75 26.75 -0.83 16.59
N ALA A 76 25.54 -1.27 16.20
CA ALA A 76 24.94 -0.91 14.90
C ALA A 76 23.41 -1.08 14.89
N SER A 77 22.76 -0.08 14.30
CA SER A 77 21.32 0.10 14.02
C SER A 77 20.55 -1.13 13.49
N PRO A 78 19.27 -1.35 13.85
CA PRO A 78 18.43 -2.28 13.11
C PRO A 78 17.90 -1.65 11.81
N SER A 79 18.28 -2.29 10.71
CA SER A 79 17.77 -2.13 9.35
C SER A 79 16.27 -2.52 9.24
N PRO A 80 15.46 -1.88 8.38
CA PRO A 80 14.10 -2.32 8.12
C PRO A 80 14.09 -3.67 7.39
N SER A 81 13.36 -4.61 7.96
CA SER A 81 13.19 -5.98 7.45
C SER A 81 12.49 -5.97 6.09
N ALA A 82 13.17 -6.51 5.09
CA ALA A 82 12.55 -6.91 3.83
C ALA A 82 11.59 -8.08 4.10
N SER A 83 10.28 -7.80 4.07
CA SER A 83 9.29 -8.87 4.12
C SER A 83 9.21 -9.52 2.74
N ALA A 84 9.71 -10.75 2.66
CA ALA A 84 9.59 -11.62 1.51
C ALA A 84 8.12 -11.88 1.20
N ALA A 85 7.66 -11.37 0.05
CA ALA A 85 6.35 -11.69 -0.49
C ALA A 85 6.32 -13.18 -0.86
N LYS A 86 5.53 -13.94 -0.11
CA LYS A 86 5.16 -15.33 -0.40
C LYS A 86 4.34 -15.36 -1.70
N PRO A 87 4.61 -16.28 -2.65
CA PRO A 87 3.83 -16.38 -3.87
C PRO A 87 2.41 -16.90 -3.57
N PRO A 88 1.35 -16.29 -4.11
CA PRO A 88 0.00 -16.84 -4.00
C PRO A 88 -0.17 -18.10 -4.87
N PRO A 89 -1.10 -19.01 -4.52
CA PRO A 89 -1.32 -20.24 -5.26
C PRO A 89 -1.91 -19.97 -6.65
N LYS A 90 -1.45 -20.79 -7.59
CA LYS A 90 -1.83 -20.85 -9.01
C LYS A 90 -3.34 -21.10 -9.17
N ALA A 91 -4.11 -20.04 -9.43
CA ALA A 91 -5.47 -20.13 -9.96
C ALA A 91 -5.42 -20.09 -11.50
N ALA A 92 -6.15 -21.00 -12.14
CA ALA A 92 -6.21 -21.14 -13.59
C ALA A 92 -6.87 -19.90 -14.25
N PRO A 93 -6.40 -19.48 -15.44
CA PRO A 93 -6.93 -18.29 -16.10
C PRO A 93 -8.26 -18.58 -16.80
N PRO A 94 -9.32 -17.77 -16.61
CA PRO A 94 -10.31 -17.60 -17.65
C PRO A 94 -9.72 -16.68 -18.73
N SER A 95 -9.53 -17.24 -19.92
CA SER A 95 -9.23 -16.47 -21.14
C SER A 95 -10.47 -15.68 -21.57
N PRO A 96 -10.32 -14.39 -21.90
CA PRO A 96 -10.85 -13.94 -23.18
C PRO A 96 -9.77 -13.30 -24.06
N SER A 97 -9.88 -13.60 -25.35
CA SER A 97 -8.95 -13.29 -26.44
C SER A 97 -8.53 -11.82 -26.57
N PRO A 98 -7.31 -11.55 -27.06
CA PRO A 98 -6.81 -10.21 -27.31
C PRO A 98 -7.09 -9.78 -28.75
N ASP A 99 -7.99 -8.81 -28.95
CA ASP A 99 -8.00 -8.00 -30.16
C ASP A 99 -7.50 -6.60 -29.81
N GLY A 100 -6.24 -6.33 -30.15
CA GLY A 100 -5.58 -5.08 -29.79
C GLY A 100 -4.08 -5.03 -30.04
N GLN A 101 -3.68 -5.38 -31.27
CA GLN A 101 -2.48 -4.94 -31.98
C GLN A 101 -1.11 -5.05 -31.26
N GLN A 102 -0.35 -6.02 -31.73
CA GLN A 102 1.08 -6.16 -31.58
C GLN A 102 1.79 -5.03 -32.37
N GLY A 103 2.15 -3.95 -31.69
CA GLY A 103 3.17 -3.01 -32.16
C GLY A 103 4.51 -3.39 -31.55
N GLY A 104 5.49 -3.75 -32.37
CA GLY A 104 6.89 -3.82 -31.95
C GLY A 104 7.56 -2.45 -32.09
N GLY A 105 8.55 -2.18 -31.24
CA GLY A 105 9.61 -1.19 -31.47
C GLY A 105 9.22 0.28 -31.32
N GLY A 106 9.66 0.91 -30.23
CA GLY A 106 9.66 2.36 -30.10
C GLY A 106 9.41 2.79 -28.67
N ASP A 107 10.32 3.62 -28.16
CA ASP A 107 10.36 4.28 -26.85
C ASP A 107 9.23 5.33 -26.71
N THR A 108 8.01 4.94 -27.08
CA THR A 108 6.80 5.76 -27.04
C THR A 108 5.78 5.01 -26.20
N GLY A 109 5.43 5.56 -25.05
CA GLY A 109 4.44 4.99 -24.12
C GLY A 109 3.20 4.49 -24.86
N ARG A 110 2.82 3.24 -24.62
CA ARG A 110 1.62 2.63 -25.20
C ARG A 110 0.49 2.70 -24.18
N VAL A 111 -0.41 3.65 -24.39
CA VAL A 111 -1.66 3.74 -23.64
C VAL A 111 -2.56 2.56 -23.99
N LYS A 112 -2.92 1.74 -22.99
CA LYS A 112 -3.81 0.59 -23.11
C LYS A 112 -4.93 0.64 -22.09
N ALA A 113 -6.14 0.35 -22.56
CA ALA A 113 -7.32 0.21 -21.71
C ALA A 113 -7.60 -1.27 -21.42
N TYR A 114 -7.92 -1.56 -20.16
CA TYR A 114 -8.24 -2.85 -19.60
C TYR A 114 -9.67 -2.79 -19.04
N PRO A 115 -10.68 -3.21 -19.82
CA PRO A 115 -12.02 -3.39 -19.29
C PRO A 115 -12.04 -4.60 -18.34
N VAL A 116 -12.59 -4.44 -17.14
CA VAL A 116 -12.67 -5.49 -16.13
C VAL A 116 -14.04 -5.46 -15.46
N THR A 117 -14.37 -6.53 -14.74
CA THR A 117 -15.58 -6.55 -13.92
C THR A 117 -15.51 -5.42 -12.89
N GLY A 118 -16.38 -4.42 -13.01
CA GLY A 118 -16.42 -3.29 -12.07
C GLY A 118 -15.81 -1.99 -12.57
N GLY A 119 -15.27 -1.97 -13.80
CA GLY A 119 -14.90 -0.72 -14.44
C GLY A 119 -13.91 -0.86 -15.58
N ARG A 120 -13.13 0.20 -15.79
CA ARG A 120 -12.07 0.27 -16.79
C ARG A 120 -10.83 0.87 -16.17
N VAL A 121 -9.67 0.29 -16.46
CA VAL A 121 -8.36 0.83 -16.08
C VAL A 121 -7.58 1.15 -17.34
N VAL A 122 -6.90 2.29 -17.38
CA VAL A 122 -6.04 2.69 -18.50
C VAL A 122 -4.64 2.95 -17.98
N PHE A 123 -3.68 2.22 -18.52
CA PHE A 123 -2.26 2.39 -18.21
C PHE A 123 -1.52 2.92 -19.43
N ASP A 124 -0.56 3.82 -19.21
CA ASP A 124 0.51 4.07 -20.16
C ASP A 124 1.66 3.11 -19.86
N LEU A 125 2.01 2.26 -20.83
CA LEU A 125 3.04 1.24 -20.68
C LEU A 125 4.30 1.69 -21.44
N GLY A 126 5.33 2.06 -20.71
CA GLY A 126 6.67 2.33 -21.22
C GLY A 126 7.50 1.05 -21.36
N ALA A 127 8.79 1.22 -21.67
CA ALA A 127 9.72 0.10 -21.84
C ALA A 127 10.02 -0.63 -20.50
N SER A 128 10.13 0.12 -19.40
CA SER A 128 10.53 -0.39 -18.08
C SER A 128 9.72 0.19 -16.92
N SER A 129 8.64 0.91 -17.20
CA SER A 129 7.76 1.53 -16.21
C SER A 129 6.35 1.69 -16.78
N ALA A 130 5.38 1.83 -15.89
CA ALA A 130 4.01 2.15 -16.29
C ALA A 130 3.41 3.24 -15.41
N GLU A 131 2.47 3.98 -15.99
CA GLU A 131 1.69 4.98 -15.28
C GLU A 131 0.19 4.68 -15.40
N LEU A 132 -0.55 4.90 -14.32
CA LEU A 132 -2.01 4.87 -14.36
C LEU A 132 -2.53 6.20 -14.92
N VAL A 133 -3.10 6.14 -16.12
CA VAL A 133 -3.72 7.28 -16.81
C VAL A 133 -5.12 7.54 -16.27
N SER A 134 -5.95 6.50 -16.18
CA SER A 134 -7.29 6.59 -15.62
C SER A 134 -7.76 5.28 -15.03
N ALA A 135 -8.65 5.37 -14.05
CA ALA A 135 -9.42 4.23 -13.57
C ALA A 135 -10.84 4.74 -13.30
N THR A 136 -11.83 4.08 -13.88
CA THR A 136 -13.23 4.49 -13.81
C THR A 136 -14.08 3.31 -13.37
N PRO A 137 -14.70 3.36 -12.17
CA PRO A 137 -15.59 2.31 -11.73
C PRO A 137 -16.92 2.35 -12.48
N ASP A 138 -17.51 1.18 -12.69
CA ASP A 138 -18.90 1.05 -13.12
C ASP A 138 -19.87 1.42 -12.00
N ALA A 139 -21.14 1.67 -12.37
CA ALA A 139 -22.16 2.08 -11.40
C ALA A 139 -22.31 1.08 -10.23
N GLY A 140 -22.18 1.62 -9.01
CA GLY A 140 -22.27 0.88 -7.76
C GLY A 140 -21.04 0.04 -7.42
N TRP A 141 -19.93 0.18 -8.15
CA TRP A 141 -18.62 -0.31 -7.74
C TRP A 141 -17.84 0.80 -7.04
N GLN A 142 -17.14 0.44 -5.98
CA GLN A 142 -16.14 1.30 -5.36
C GLN A 142 -14.79 1.03 -5.99
N MET A 143 -13.90 2.03 -6.00
CA MET A 143 -12.56 1.91 -6.58
C MET A 143 -11.51 2.38 -5.58
N GLN A 144 -10.41 1.64 -5.51
CA GLN A 144 -9.22 1.97 -4.72
C GLN A 144 -7.97 1.80 -5.58
N VAL A 145 -7.00 2.70 -5.42
CA VAL A 145 -5.76 2.71 -6.19
C VAL A 145 -4.56 2.76 -5.24
N TRP A 146 -3.57 1.91 -5.48
CA TRP A 146 -2.28 1.93 -4.80
C TRP A 146 -1.17 2.04 -5.83
N LYS A 147 -0.26 3.01 -5.64
CA LYS A 147 0.91 3.21 -6.50
C LYS A 147 2.18 3.01 -5.69
N GLN A 148 3.12 2.27 -6.25
CA GLN A 148 4.46 2.02 -5.71
C GLN A 148 5.49 2.10 -6.86
N PRO A 149 6.80 2.18 -6.57
CA PRO A 149 7.82 2.41 -7.60
C PRO A 149 7.84 1.38 -8.74
N TYR A 150 7.43 0.14 -8.47
CA TYR A 150 7.49 -0.97 -9.43
C TYR A 150 6.15 -1.67 -9.66
N TRP A 151 5.07 -1.12 -9.11
CA TRP A 151 3.73 -1.66 -9.31
C TRP A 151 2.61 -0.68 -9.03
N ILE A 152 1.46 -0.92 -9.66
CA ILE A 152 0.20 -0.23 -9.41
C ILE A 152 -0.89 -1.28 -9.24
N ARG A 153 -1.73 -1.12 -8.22
CA ARG A 153 -2.95 -1.93 -8.05
C ARG A 153 -4.18 -1.03 -8.14
N VAL A 154 -5.18 -1.47 -8.88
CA VAL A 154 -6.51 -0.88 -8.91
C VAL A 154 -7.51 -1.96 -8.50
N THR A 155 -8.24 -1.74 -7.43
CA THR A 155 -9.24 -2.69 -6.94
C THR A 155 -10.62 -2.07 -7.03
N PHE A 156 -11.55 -2.83 -7.61
CA PHE A 156 -12.97 -2.53 -7.67
C PHE A 156 -13.73 -3.46 -6.73
N THR A 157 -14.60 -2.93 -5.89
CA THR A 157 -15.42 -3.75 -4.97
C THR A 157 -16.90 -3.43 -5.09
N LYS A 158 -17.75 -4.44 -5.01
CA LYS A 158 -19.22 -4.28 -4.99
C LYS A 158 -19.90 -5.43 -4.26
N ALA A 159 -20.51 -5.12 -3.13
CA ALA A 159 -21.38 -6.04 -2.38
C ALA A 159 -20.77 -7.44 -2.19
N GLY A 160 -19.52 -7.50 -1.70
CA GLY A 160 -18.81 -8.76 -1.45
C GLY A 160 -18.08 -9.37 -2.65
N ARG A 161 -18.12 -8.74 -3.82
CA ARG A 161 -17.27 -9.08 -4.98
C ARG A 161 -16.08 -8.15 -5.07
N GLU A 162 -14.94 -8.68 -5.48
CA GLU A 162 -13.71 -7.92 -5.71
C GLU A 162 -13.12 -8.20 -7.09
N MET A 163 -12.63 -7.15 -7.75
CA MET A 163 -11.83 -7.25 -8.97
C MET A 163 -10.59 -6.38 -8.83
N SER A 164 -9.42 -6.99 -8.87
CA SER A 164 -8.13 -6.32 -8.69
C SER A 164 -7.29 -6.42 -9.96
N VAL A 165 -6.86 -5.27 -10.50
CA VAL A 165 -5.93 -5.17 -11.62
C VAL A 165 -4.57 -4.74 -11.08
N PHE A 166 -3.53 -5.51 -11.38
CA PHE A 166 -2.16 -5.22 -11.03
C PHE A 166 -1.36 -4.91 -12.28
N CYS A 167 -0.54 -3.86 -12.24
CA CYS A 167 0.48 -3.57 -13.25
C CYS A 167 1.84 -3.62 -12.56
N THR A 168 2.77 -4.46 -13.00
CA THR A 168 4.08 -4.68 -12.35
C THR A 168 5.22 -4.58 -13.37
N TRP A 169 6.40 -4.08 -12.96
CA TRP A 169 7.56 -3.91 -13.86
C TRP A 169 8.92 -4.08 -13.16
N ASN A 170 9.04 -5.02 -12.22
CA ASN A 170 10.27 -5.20 -11.44
C ASN A 170 11.31 -6.05 -12.19
N GLY A 171 12.17 -5.39 -12.98
CA GLY A 171 13.22 -6.07 -13.77
C GLY A 171 12.71 -6.70 -15.08
N HIS A 172 11.47 -6.35 -15.48
CA HIS A 172 10.85 -6.76 -16.73
C HIS A 172 9.96 -5.63 -17.27
N PRO A 173 9.60 -5.63 -18.56
CA PRO A 173 8.61 -4.70 -19.09
C PRO A 173 7.28 -4.79 -18.33
N PRO A 174 6.49 -3.71 -18.29
CA PRO A 174 5.21 -3.70 -17.59
C PRO A 174 4.27 -4.83 -18.01
N MET A 175 3.82 -5.59 -17.03
CA MET A 175 2.86 -6.67 -17.18
C MET A 175 1.59 -6.36 -16.38
N VAL A 176 0.44 -6.59 -16.99
CA VAL A 176 -0.86 -6.36 -16.36
C VAL A 176 -1.54 -7.69 -16.08
N GLU A 177 -1.94 -7.90 -14.84
CA GLU A 177 -2.63 -9.08 -14.33
C GLU A 177 -3.96 -8.68 -13.69
N THR A 178 -4.93 -9.59 -13.69
CA THR A 178 -6.28 -9.33 -13.18
C THR A 178 -6.70 -10.50 -12.30
N TYR A 179 -7.24 -10.19 -11.12
CA TYR A 179 -7.66 -11.14 -10.10
C TYR A 179 -9.08 -10.85 -9.66
N GLU A 180 -9.91 -11.89 -9.61
CA GLU A 180 -11.28 -11.82 -9.10
C GLU A 180 -11.35 -12.50 -7.74
N GLY A 181 -12.12 -11.92 -6.82
CA GLY A 181 -12.29 -12.38 -5.44
C GLY A 181 -13.75 -12.39 -4.99
#